data_AF-A0A7X1IJH5-F1
#
_entry.id   AF-A0A7X1IJH5-F1
#
_cell.length_a   1.000
_cell.length_b   1.000
_cell.length_c   1.000
_cell.angle_alpha   90.00
_cell.angle_beta   90.00
_cell.angle_gamma   90.00
#
_symmetry.space_group_name_H-M   'P 1'
#
loop_
_entity.id
_entity.type
_entity.pdbx_description
1 polymer ?
#
loop_
_entity_poly.entity_id
_entity_poly.type
_entity_poly.pdbx_seq_one_letter_code
_entity_poly.pdbx_strand_id
1 'polypeptide(L)'
;MSGIPAHLPRTGGVIRDGAFVSWNLSEYCALFPGRPAPDEPARSRRVEAVDIRGTVATATMTLRHGVDTFTDVFLLVRGADGRRIANKACHRRRS
;
A
#
# COMPACT_ATOMS: atom_id res chain seq x y z
N MET A 1 2.71 -16.25 -24.57
CA MET A 1 3.25 -15.26 -23.62
C MET A 1 2.19 -14.19 -23.42
N SER A 2 1.27 -14.40 -22.48
CA SER A 2 0.14 -13.48 -22.24
C SER A 2 0.56 -12.44 -21.21
N GLY A 3 0.63 -11.17 -21.63
CA GLY A 3 0.84 -10.05 -20.74
C GLY A 3 -0.32 -9.93 -19.76
N ILE A 4 -0.02 -9.79 -18.47
CA ILE A 4 -1.01 -9.48 -17.47
C ILE A 4 -1.73 -8.20 -17.92
N PRO A 5 -3.05 -8.20 -18.10
CA PRO A 5 -3.73 -7.06 -18.67
C PRO A 5 -3.75 -5.89 -17.67
N ALA A 6 -3.64 -4.66 -18.21
CA ALA A 6 -3.40 -3.41 -17.49
C ALA A 6 -4.54 -2.95 -16.55
N HIS A 7 -5.56 -3.77 -16.30
CA HIS A 7 -6.81 -3.39 -15.63
C HIS A 7 -7.06 -4.12 -14.31
N LEU A 8 -6.06 -4.75 -13.69
CA LEU A 8 -6.27 -5.22 -12.31
C LEU A 8 -6.61 -4.00 -11.43
N PRO A 9 -7.78 -3.97 -10.77
CA PRO A 9 -8.19 -2.84 -9.96
C PRO A 9 -7.18 -2.70 -8.82
N ARG A 10 -6.37 -1.64 -8.86
CA ARG A 10 -5.42 -1.34 -7.80
C ARG A 10 -6.19 -0.70 -6.66
N THR A 11 -6.79 -1.55 -5.82
CA THR A 11 -7.54 -1.09 -4.67
C THR A 11 -6.59 -0.89 -3.49
N GLY A 12 -6.67 0.30 -2.90
CA GLY A 12 -6.11 0.58 -1.58
C GLY A 12 -7.26 0.53 -0.58
N GLY A 13 -7.17 -0.31 0.44
CA GLY A 13 -8.20 -0.54 1.44
C GLY A 13 -7.71 -0.24 2.86
N VAL A 14 -8.61 0.26 3.69
CA VAL A 14 -8.37 0.50 5.12
C VAL A 14 -9.64 0.25 5.91
N ILE A 15 -9.52 -0.27 7.13
CA ILE A 15 -10.63 -0.25 8.07
C ILE A 15 -10.66 1.13 8.74
N ARG A 16 -11.74 1.88 8.52
CA ARG A 16 -12.02 3.17 9.18
C ARG A 16 -13.35 3.08 9.88
N ASP A 17 -13.37 3.41 11.17
CA ASP A 17 -14.58 3.40 12.00
C ASP A 17 -15.37 2.08 11.94
N GLY A 18 -14.65 0.95 11.85
CA GLY A 18 -15.23 -0.39 11.75
C GLY A 18 -15.72 -0.80 10.35
N ALA A 19 -15.66 0.09 9.36
CA ALA A 19 -16.06 -0.18 7.98
C ALA A 19 -14.85 -0.38 7.06
N PHE A 20 -14.97 -1.28 6.09
CA PHE A 20 -14.00 -1.41 5.01
C PHE A 20 -14.21 -0.28 4.00
N VAL A 21 -13.19 0.56 3.83
CA VAL A 21 -13.15 1.61 2.83
C VAL A 21 -12.10 1.26 1.80
N SER A 22 -12.48 1.23 0.52
CA SER A 22 -11.57 1.00 -0.59
C SER A 22 -11.70 2.08 -1.65
N TRP A 23 -10.58 2.46 -2.25
CA TRP A 23 -10.52 3.38 -3.38
C TRP A 23 -10.04 2.68 -4.63
N ASN A 24 -10.51 3.10 -5.79
CA ASN A 24 -9.82 2.80 -7.04
C ASN A 24 -8.48 3.56 -7.12
N LEU A 25 -7.64 3.22 -8.08
CA LEU A 25 -6.30 3.81 -8.19
C LEU A 25 -6.35 5.34 -8.35
N SER A 26 -7.25 5.85 -9.19
CA SER A 26 -7.36 7.29 -9.45
C SER A 26 -7.77 8.05 -8.19
N GLU A 27 -8.75 7.54 -7.45
CA GLU A 27 -9.20 8.11 -6.17
C GLU A 27 -8.08 8.08 -5.13
N TYR A 28 -7.36 6.96 -5.03
CA TYR A 28 -6.23 6.86 -4.13
C TYR A 28 -5.11 7.83 -4.49
N CYS A 29 -4.77 7.93 -5.78
CA CYS A 29 -3.74 8.86 -6.27
C CYS A 29 -4.12 10.32 -6.08
N ALA A 30 -5.41 10.67 -6.18
CA ALA A 30 -5.90 12.03 -5.94
C ALA A 30 -5.64 12.54 -4.51
N LEU A 31 -5.36 11.65 -3.55
CA LEU A 31 -4.98 12.02 -2.18
C LEU A 31 -3.55 12.60 -2.09
N PHE A 32 -2.75 12.49 -3.14
CA PHE A 32 -1.34 12.90 -3.15
C PHE A 32 -1.14 14.09 -4.08
N PRO A 33 -1.02 15.33 -3.56
CA PRO A 33 -0.97 16.55 -4.36
C PRO A 33 0.39 16.80 -5.06
N GLY A 34 1.22 15.77 -5.21
CA GLY A 34 2.55 15.86 -5.83
C GLY A 34 3.62 16.54 -4.98
N ARG A 35 3.30 16.94 -3.73
CA ARG A 35 4.29 17.43 -2.75
C ARG A 35 4.24 16.61 -1.46
N PRO A 36 5.38 16.34 -0.82
CA PRO A 36 5.43 15.76 0.52
C PRO A 36 4.57 16.54 1.50
N ALA A 37 3.95 15.84 2.43
CA ALA A 37 3.27 16.50 3.54
C ALA A 37 4.32 17.12 4.50
N PRO A 38 4.07 18.26 5.15
CA PRO A 38 5.06 18.92 6.01
C PRO A 38 5.60 18.04 7.14
N ASP A 39 4.79 17.11 7.63
CA ASP A 39 5.12 16.17 8.69
C ASP A 39 5.85 14.90 8.17
N GLU A 40 6.03 14.75 6.86
CA GLU A 40 6.67 13.58 6.27
C GLU A 40 8.08 13.28 6.82
N PRO A 41 8.95 14.27 7.08
CA PRO A 41 10.26 14.01 7.70
C PRO A 41 10.19 13.39 9.10
N ALA A 42 9.08 13.57 9.82
CA ALA A 42 8.88 12.99 11.15
C ALA A 42 8.32 11.56 11.11
N ARG A 43 7.95 11.06 9.92
CA ARG A 43 7.41 9.72 9.74
C ARG A 43 8.55 8.72 9.60
N SER A 44 8.44 7.55 10.24
CA SER A 44 9.37 6.43 10.01
C SER A 44 8.64 5.25 9.41
N ARG A 45 9.30 4.58 8.46
CA ARG A 45 8.77 3.40 7.76
C ARG A 45 9.75 2.25 7.90
N ARG A 46 9.25 1.05 8.16
CA ARG A 46 10.05 -0.16 8.26
C ARG A 46 9.38 -1.28 7.50
N VAL A 47 10.08 -1.87 6.53
CA VAL A 47 9.64 -3.13 5.91
C VAL A 47 9.94 -4.24 6.89
N GLU A 48 8.92 -4.94 7.35
CA GLU A 48 9.05 -6.00 8.36
C GLU A 48 9.31 -7.36 7.70
N ALA A 49 8.59 -7.64 6.61
CA ALA A 49 8.68 -8.91 5.91
C ALA A 49 8.37 -8.74 4.43
N VAL A 50 9.03 -9.56 3.61
CA VAL A 50 8.70 -9.74 2.20
C VAL A 50 8.70 -11.23 1.91
N ASP A 51 7.58 -11.78 1.44
CA ASP A 51 7.50 -13.18 1.00
C ASP A 51 7.26 -13.24 -0.51
N ILE A 52 8.10 -13.98 -1.23
CA ILE A 52 8.10 -14.05 -2.68
C ILE A 52 7.74 -15.47 -3.13
N ARG A 53 6.70 -15.59 -3.96
CA ARG A 53 6.26 -16.85 -4.56
C ARG A 53 6.16 -16.68 -6.08
N GLY A 54 7.28 -16.90 -6.77
CA GLY A 54 7.37 -16.71 -8.22
C GLY A 54 7.06 -15.26 -8.63
N THR A 55 6.01 -15.09 -9.45
CA THR A 55 5.58 -13.79 -9.97
C THR A 55 4.73 -12.98 -9.00
N VAL A 56 4.32 -13.54 -7.86
CA VAL A 56 3.61 -12.82 -6.80
C VAL A 56 4.47 -12.67 -5.55
N ALA A 57 4.14 -11.69 -4.71
CA ALA A 57 4.76 -11.51 -3.40
C ALA A 57 3.83 -10.75 -2.45
N THR A 58 4.07 -10.88 -1.15
CA THR A 58 3.51 -10.02 -0.12
C THR A 58 4.62 -9.19 0.53
N ALA A 59 4.29 -7.99 0.98
CA ALA A 59 5.17 -7.21 1.83
C ALA A 59 4.39 -6.62 3.00
N THR A 60 4.94 -6.72 4.21
CA THR A 60 4.40 -6.08 5.42
C THR A 60 5.29 -4.91 5.80
N MET A 61 4.68 -3.76 6.07
CA MET A 61 5.39 -2.54 6.45
C MET A 61 4.71 -1.86 7.65
N THR A 62 5.51 -1.33 8.56
CA THR A 62 5.05 -0.46 9.64
C THR A 62 5.35 0.99 9.27
N LEU A 63 4.36 1.88 9.41
CA LEU A 63 4.55 3.34 9.37
C LEU A 63 4.22 3.91 10.76
N ARG A 64 5.15 4.65 11.34
CA ARG A 64 4.90 5.49 12.53
C ARG A 64 4.69 6.94 12.09
N HIS A 65 3.57 7.51 12.51
CA HIS A 65 3.17 8.87 12.18
C HIS A 65 2.52 9.50 13.43
N GLY A 66 3.31 10.27 14.20
CA GLY A 66 2.88 10.79 15.49
C GLY A 66 2.45 9.66 16.43
N VAL A 67 1.24 9.76 16.97
CA VAL A 67 0.61 8.75 17.84
C VAL A 67 0.06 7.55 17.08
N ASP A 68 -0.02 7.62 15.77
CA ASP A 68 -0.56 6.56 14.93
C ASP A 68 0.53 5.61 14.44
N THR A 69 0.22 4.32 14.51
CA THR A 69 0.96 3.25 13.84
C THR A 69 0.07 2.62 12.78
N PHE A 70 0.58 2.52 11.57
CA PHE A 70 -0.08 1.83 10.46
C PHE A 70 0.66 0.54 10.15
N THR A 71 -0.07 -0.55 10.04
CA THR A 71 0.42 -1.80 9.46
C THR A 71 -0.16 -1.90 8.05
N ASP A 72 0.73 -1.82 7.06
CA ASP A 72 0.41 -1.98 5.65
C ASP A 72 0.78 -3.38 5.18
N VAL A 73 -0.14 -4.06 4.49
CA VAL A 73 0.13 -5.31 3.76
C VAL A 73 -0.09 -5.05 2.27
N PHE A 74 0.94 -5.31 1.48
CA PHE A 74 0.92 -5.13 0.02
C PHE A 74 0.87 -6.47 -0.69
N LEU A 75 0.04 -6.57 -1.72
CA LEU A 75 0.16 -7.59 -2.76
C LEU A 75 1.00 -7.02 -3.91
N LEU A 76 2.06 -7.74 -4.27
CA LEU A 76 3.00 -7.37 -5.31
C LEU A 76 2.93 -8.36 -6.47
N VAL A 77 2.96 -7.86 -7.70
CA VAL A 77 3.04 -8.68 -8.92
C VAL A 77 4.26 -8.28 -9.75
N ARG A 78 4.99 -9.26 -10.29
CA ARG A 78 6.14 -9.02 -11.18
C ARG A 78 5.64 -8.83 -12.61
N GLY A 79 5.83 -7.62 -13.15
CA GLY A 79 5.70 -7.33 -14.57
C GLY A 79 7.08 -7.27 -15.26
N ALA A 80 7.08 -6.82 -16.52
CA ALA A 80 8.30 -6.68 -17.33
C ALA A 80 9.34 -5.76 -16.65
N ASP A 81 8.88 -4.66 -16.06
CA ASP A 81 9.75 -3.63 -15.45
C ASP A 81 10.02 -3.85 -13.96
N GLY A 82 9.74 -5.06 -13.44
CA GLY A 82 9.88 -5.40 -12.03
C GLY A 82 8.56 -5.51 -11.28
N ARG A 83 8.62 -5.46 -9.93
CA ARG A 83 7.45 -5.67 -9.07
C ARG A 83 6.64 -4.38 -8.94
N ARG A 84 5.32 -4.49 -9.05
CA ARG A 84 4.35 -3.41 -8.86
C ARG A 84 3.38 -3.78 -7.75
N ILE A 85 2.89 -2.77 -7.02
CA ILE A 85 1.83 -2.95 -6.02
C ILE A 85 0.50 -3.15 -6.75
N ALA A 86 -0.09 -4.33 -6.60
CA ALA A 86 -1.42 -4.65 -7.11
C ALA A 86 -2.52 -4.30 -6.10
N ASN A 87 -2.23 -4.43 -4.81
CA ASN A 87 -3.19 -4.12 -3.74
C ASN A 87 -2.47 -3.65 -2.48
N LYS A 88 -3.17 -2.86 -1.66
CA LYS A 88 -2.73 -2.49 -0.32
C LYS A 88 -3.92 -2.61 0.64
N ALA A 89 -3.74 -3.31 1.75
CA ALA A 89 -4.62 -3.21 2.91
C ALA A 89 -3.86 -2.54 4.06
N CYS A 90 -4.53 -1.72 4.87
CA CYS A 90 -3.92 -1.19 6.07
C CYS A 90 -4.82 -1.22 7.31
N HIS A 91 -4.17 -1.40 8.45
CA HIS A 91 -4.75 -1.27 9.77
C HIS A 91 -4.07 -0.10 10.50
N ARG A 92 -4.88 0.81 11.04
CA ARG A 92 -4.41 1.92 11.88
C ARG A 92 -4.67 1.59 13.34
N ARG A 93 -3.63 1.69 14.16
CA ARG A 93 -3.71 1.67 15.62
C ARG A 93 -3.23 3.01 16.15
N ARG A 94 -4.02 3.63 17.02
CA ARG A 94 -3.58 4.77 17.83
C ARG A 94 -2.94 4.24 19.11
N SER A 95 -1.79 4.80 19.47
CA SER A 95 -1.05 4.52 20.70
C SER A 95 -0.97 5.75 21.58
#